data_AF-A0A532DTU4-F1
#
_entry.id   AF-A0A532DTU4-F1
#
_cell.length_a   1.000
_cell.length_b   1.000
_cell.length_c   1.000
_cell.angle_alpha   90.00
_cell.angle_beta   90.00
_cell.angle_gamma   90.00
#
_symmetry.space_group_name_H-M   'P 1'
#
loop_
_entity.id
_entity.type
_entity.pdbx_description
1 polymer ?
#
loop_
_entity_poly.entity_id
_entity_poly.type
_entity_poly.pdbx_seq_one_letter_code
_entity_poly.pdbx_strand_id
1 'polypeptide(L)'
;MMKPYQAFATELNHLLNGAHAVRITVSGYMPLSVEEIGSRGDGHRLVSLCHYGEQNGDLMRDPDIVFLFHNLPDGIAAEPVSFRNDYLGLSQDVYRYNQTGRRTHVVPLLKQDLKEFAESWFANLKDQDFFASTAVREILSS
;
A
#
# COMPACT_ATOMS: atom_id res chain seq x y z
N MET A 1 -19.76 -10.92 -3.90
CA MET A 1 -18.63 -10.69 -2.97
C MET A 1 -17.45 -10.27 -3.83
N MET A 2 -16.89 -9.07 -3.62
CA MET A 2 -15.72 -8.62 -4.38
C MET A 2 -14.51 -9.46 -3.95
N LYS A 3 -13.65 -9.85 -4.91
CA LYS A 3 -12.41 -10.56 -4.57
C LYS A 3 -11.50 -9.59 -3.79
N PRO A 4 -10.81 -10.02 -2.72
CA PRO A 4 -10.04 -9.12 -1.84
C PRO A 4 -9.09 -8.16 -2.59
N TYR A 5 -8.36 -8.68 -3.58
CA TYR A 5 -7.43 -7.84 -4.35
C TYR A 5 -8.12 -6.80 -5.25
N GLN A 6 -9.33 -7.05 -5.73
CA GLN A 6 -10.10 -6.04 -6.45
C GLN A 6 -10.59 -4.94 -5.50
N ALA A 7 -10.88 -5.29 -4.24
CA ALA A 7 -11.23 -4.34 -3.19
C ALA A 7 -10.07 -3.38 -2.92
N PHE A 8 -8.86 -3.91 -2.71
CA PHE A 8 -7.66 -3.11 -2.50
C PHE A 8 -7.38 -2.18 -3.68
N ALA A 9 -7.51 -2.67 -4.91
CA ALA A 9 -7.32 -1.82 -6.09
C ALA A 9 -8.32 -0.65 -6.12
N THR A 10 -9.58 -0.92 -5.77
CA THR A 10 -10.63 0.10 -5.71
C THR A 10 -10.35 1.14 -4.63
N GLU A 11 -9.96 0.69 -3.44
CA GLU A 11 -9.67 1.53 -2.28
C GLU A 11 -8.43 2.41 -2.51
N LEU A 12 -7.34 1.84 -3.02
CA LEU A 12 -6.13 2.57 -3.36
C LEU A 12 -6.38 3.62 -4.44
N ASN A 13 -7.15 3.28 -5.49
CA ASN A 13 -7.55 4.25 -6.50
C ASN A 13 -8.39 5.39 -5.93
N HIS A 14 -9.28 5.08 -4.97
CA HIS A 14 -10.08 6.08 -4.29
C HIS A 14 -9.23 7.02 -3.41
N LEU A 15 -8.24 6.48 -2.70
CA LEU A 15 -7.32 7.29 -1.90
C LEU A 15 -6.45 8.19 -2.79
N LEU A 16 -5.89 7.65 -3.88
CA LEU A 16 -5.10 8.44 -4.84
C LEU A 16 -5.94 9.49 -5.56
N ASN A 17 -7.20 9.19 -5.90
CA ASN A 17 -8.12 10.08 -6.62
C ASN A 17 -7.51 10.72 -7.88
N GLY A 18 -6.73 9.93 -8.64
CA GLY A 18 -6.05 10.37 -9.85
C GLY A 18 -4.71 11.10 -9.64
N ALA A 19 -4.31 11.37 -8.39
CA ALA A 19 -2.97 11.86 -8.08
C ALA A 19 -1.94 10.73 -8.14
N HIS A 20 -0.68 11.08 -8.39
CA HIS A 20 0.46 10.14 -8.31
C HIS A 20 0.86 9.88 -6.85
N ALA A 21 0.82 10.93 -6.03
CA ALA A 21 1.13 10.88 -4.61
C ALA A 21 0.19 11.81 -3.84
N VAL A 22 -0.33 11.33 -2.71
CA VAL A 22 -1.19 12.09 -1.81
C VAL A 22 -0.79 11.83 -0.36
N ARG A 23 -0.82 12.89 0.45
CA ARG A 23 -0.82 12.80 1.89
C ARG A 23 -2.23 13.09 2.39
N ILE A 24 -2.75 12.21 3.24
CA ILE A 24 -4.08 12.28 3.82
C ILE A 24 -3.92 12.41 5.34
N THR A 25 -4.53 13.46 5.89
CA THR A 25 -4.46 13.74 7.33
C THR A 25 -5.86 13.71 7.92
N VAL A 26 -6.02 12.93 8.99
CA VAL A 26 -7.19 12.93 9.86
C VAL A 26 -6.72 13.29 11.27
N SER A 27 -7.44 14.19 11.94
CA SER A 27 -7.09 14.64 13.29
C SER A 27 -7.03 13.47 14.27
N GLY A 28 -5.95 13.38 15.05
CA GLY A 28 -5.75 12.32 16.05
C GLY A 28 -5.06 11.05 15.52
N TYR A 29 -4.79 10.96 14.21
CA TYR A 29 -4.10 9.83 13.59
C TYR A 29 -2.79 10.26 12.92
N MET A 30 -1.90 9.29 12.72
CA MET A 30 -0.71 9.52 11.90
C MET A 30 -1.12 9.80 10.45
N PRO A 31 -0.46 10.73 9.75
CA PRO A 31 -0.72 10.97 8.34
C PRO A 31 -0.54 9.69 7.52
N LEU A 32 -1.40 9.51 6.53
CA LEU A 32 -1.36 8.40 5.58
C LEU A 32 -0.85 8.93 4.25
N SER A 33 0.23 8.35 3.74
CA SER A 33 0.75 8.58 2.40
C SER A 33 0.32 7.46 1.48
N VAL A 34 -0.14 7.82 0.28
CA VAL A 34 -0.42 6.87 -0.80
C VAL A 34 0.30 7.35 -2.04
N GLU A 35 1.17 6.52 -2.60
CA GLU A 35 2.08 6.92 -3.67
C GLU A 35 2.30 5.79 -4.68
N GLU A 36 2.24 6.11 -5.96
CA GLU A 36 2.72 5.22 -7.02
C GLU A 36 4.25 5.25 -7.09
N ILE A 37 4.92 4.27 -6.49
CA ILE A 37 6.38 4.25 -6.34
C ILE A 37 7.13 3.68 -7.56
N GLY A 38 6.49 3.65 -8.72
CA GLY A 38 7.03 3.14 -9.98
C GLY A 38 6.29 1.92 -10.52
N SER A 39 6.95 1.16 -11.40
CA SER A 39 6.38 -0.01 -12.06
C SER A 39 7.37 -1.17 -12.15
N ARG A 40 6.83 -2.40 -12.25
CA ARG A 40 7.64 -3.58 -12.59
C ARG A 40 7.93 -3.58 -14.09
N GLY A 41 8.91 -4.38 -14.52
CA GLY A 41 9.35 -4.46 -15.93
C GLY A 41 8.28 -4.91 -16.92
N ASP A 42 7.13 -5.39 -16.44
CA ASP A 42 5.92 -5.72 -17.22
C ASP A 42 4.91 -4.54 -17.30
N GLY A 43 5.26 -3.37 -16.77
CA GLY A 43 4.45 -2.15 -16.82
C GLY A 43 3.41 -2.03 -15.71
N HIS A 44 3.31 -3.02 -14.82
CA HIS A 44 2.37 -2.99 -13.70
C HIS A 44 2.87 -2.07 -12.59
N ARG A 45 2.06 -1.07 -12.21
CA ARG A 45 2.42 -0.08 -11.19
C ARG A 45 2.46 -0.69 -9.78
N LEU A 46 3.32 -0.12 -8.95
CA LEU A 46 3.45 -0.38 -7.52
C LEU A 46 2.90 0.82 -6.76
N VAL A 47 2.07 0.58 -5.75
CA VAL A 47 1.51 1.63 -4.90
C VAL A 47 1.88 1.36 -3.45
N SER A 48 2.59 2.29 -2.81
CA SER A 48 2.81 2.29 -1.37
C SER A 48 1.60 2.91 -0.66
N LEU A 49 1.19 2.27 0.44
CA LEU A 49 0.24 2.77 1.42
C LEU A 49 0.98 2.78 2.76
N CYS A 50 1.24 3.97 3.31
CA CYS A 50 2.17 4.13 4.40
C CYS A 50 1.69 5.14 5.44
N HIS A 51 1.73 4.77 6.71
CA HIS A 51 1.73 5.75 7.80
C HIS A 51 3.17 6.17 8.10
N TYR A 52 3.37 7.46 8.39
CA TYR A 52 4.66 7.97 8.85
C TYR A 52 4.54 8.50 10.29
N GLY A 53 5.36 7.93 11.17
CA GLY A 53 5.71 8.53 12.45
C GLY A 53 7.07 9.23 12.39
N GLU A 54 7.54 9.71 13.54
CA GLU A 54 8.85 10.34 13.68
C GLU A 54 9.60 9.74 14.88
N GLN A 55 10.87 9.42 14.71
CA GLN A 55 11.77 9.00 15.78
C GLN A 55 13.10 9.76 15.69
N ASN A 56 13.44 10.54 16.71
CA ASN A 56 14.66 11.35 16.75
C ASN A 56 14.84 12.29 15.53
N GLY A 57 13.75 12.77 14.93
CA GLY A 57 13.77 13.60 13.73
C GLY A 57 13.75 12.82 12.40
N ASP A 58 13.87 11.49 12.43
CA ASP A 58 13.76 10.64 11.25
C ASP A 58 12.32 10.21 11.02
N LEU A 59 11.86 10.24 9.77
CA LEU A 59 10.56 9.70 9.37
C LEU A 59 10.61 8.16 9.39
N MET A 60 9.64 7.56 10.07
CA MET A 60 9.56 6.11 10.30
C MET A 60 8.28 5.55 9.71
N ARG A 61 8.37 4.52 8.87
CA ARG A 61 7.20 3.84 8.29
C ARG A 61 6.53 2.94 9.33
N ASP A 62 5.22 3.12 9.56
CA ASP A 62 4.47 2.37 10.58
C ASP A 62 2.96 2.17 10.29
N PRO A 63 2.59 1.16 9.48
CA PRO A 63 3.45 0.42 8.56
C PRO A 63 3.44 1.03 7.15
N ASP A 64 4.31 0.50 6.28
CA ASP A 64 4.24 0.61 4.82
C ASP A 64 3.88 -0.74 4.20
N ILE A 65 2.92 -0.74 3.27
CA ILE A 65 2.62 -1.88 2.40
C ILE A 65 2.66 -1.43 0.95
N VAL A 66 3.40 -2.17 0.14
CA VAL A 66 3.40 -1.97 -1.31
C VAL A 66 2.46 -2.98 -1.97
N PHE A 67 1.62 -2.48 -2.86
CA PHE A 67 0.68 -3.24 -3.67
C PHE A 67 1.10 -3.26 -5.14
N LEU A 68 1.17 -4.45 -5.72
CA LEU A 68 1.35 -4.64 -7.16
C LEU A 68 -0.01 -4.71 -7.85
N PHE A 69 -0.25 -3.80 -8.79
CA PHE A 69 -1.46 -3.78 -9.59
C PHE A 69 -1.40 -4.79 -10.73
N HIS A 70 -2.51 -5.47 -10.99
CA HIS A 70 -2.68 -6.42 -12.09
C HIS A 70 -3.91 -6.04 -12.90
N ASN A 71 -3.80 -6.12 -14.23
CA ASN A 71 -4.93 -6.02 -15.13
C ASN A 71 -5.42 -7.44 -15.44
N LEU A 72 -6.52 -7.84 -14.82
CA LEU A 72 -7.13 -9.16 -15.02
C LEU A 72 -8.29 -9.04 -16.02
N PRO A 73 -8.70 -10.16 -16.68
CA PRO A 73 -9.85 -10.15 -17.57
C PRO A 73 -11.16 -9.67 -16.91
N ASP A 74 -11.29 -9.86 -15.60
CA ASP A 74 -12.46 -9.51 -14.80
C ASP A 74 -12.30 -8.23 -13.96
N GLY A 75 -11.24 -7.44 -14.21
CA GLY A 75 -11.02 -6.13 -13.60
C GLY A 75 -9.61 -5.90 -13.09
N ILE A 76 -9.42 -4.80 -12.37
CA ILE A 76 -8.13 -4.43 -11.78
C ILE A 76 -8.03 -5.04 -10.38
N ALA A 77 -6.87 -5.62 -10.06
CA ALA A 77 -6.57 -6.18 -8.75
C ALA A 77 -5.27 -5.58 -8.22
N ALA A 78 -5.14 -5.45 -6.90
CA ALA A 78 -3.93 -4.99 -6.23
C ALA A 78 -3.54 -6.04 -5.18
N GLU A 79 -2.34 -6.60 -5.32
CA GLU A 79 -1.81 -7.64 -4.45
C GLU A 79 -0.77 -7.03 -3.51
N PRO A 80 -0.85 -7.22 -2.17
CA PRO A 80 0.22 -6.79 -1.28
C PRO A 80 1.47 -7.64 -1.52
N VAL A 81 2.60 -6.99 -1.78
CA VAL A 81 3.86 -7.65 -2.17
C VAL A 81 5.01 -7.39 -1.21
N SER A 82 4.95 -6.35 -0.39
CA SER A 82 5.92 -6.09 0.67
C SER A 82 5.26 -5.44 1.88
N PHE A 83 5.91 -5.60 3.03
CA PHE A 83 5.57 -4.94 4.29
C PHE A 83 6.84 -4.41 4.94
N ARG A 84 6.76 -3.20 5.50
CA ARG A 84 7.84 -2.60 6.26
C ARG A 84 7.33 -1.86 7.50
N ASN A 85 8.02 -2.05 8.61
CA ASN A 85 7.83 -1.30 9.85
C ASN A 85 9.20 -0.93 10.42
N ASP A 86 9.52 0.36 10.42
CA ASP A 86 10.85 0.82 10.80
C ASP A 86 11.08 0.74 12.32
N TYR A 87 10.05 0.91 13.16
CA TYR A 87 10.16 0.77 14.62
C TYR A 87 10.47 -0.67 15.06
N LEU A 88 9.94 -1.65 14.33
CA LEU A 88 10.19 -3.07 14.58
C LEU A 88 11.43 -3.60 13.85
N GLY A 89 12.07 -2.78 13.00
CA GLY A 89 13.16 -3.24 12.13
C GLY A 89 12.73 -4.34 11.17
N LEU A 90 11.46 -4.39 10.78
CA LEU A 90 10.86 -5.47 9.99
C LEU A 90 10.71 -5.03 8.53
N SER A 91 11.24 -5.84 7.61
CA SER A 91 11.04 -5.70 6.17
C SER A 91 10.86 -7.08 5.56
N GLN A 92 9.76 -7.28 4.83
CA GLN A 92 9.37 -8.57 4.27
C GLN A 92 8.88 -8.41 2.85
N ASP A 93 9.34 -9.29 1.96
CA ASP A 93 8.92 -9.35 0.55
C ASP A 93 8.31 -10.71 0.23
N VAL A 94 7.12 -10.69 -0.39
CA VAL A 94 6.41 -11.90 -0.83
C VAL A 94 7.19 -12.65 -1.91
N TYR A 95 7.91 -11.92 -2.75
CA TYR A 95 8.62 -12.43 -3.91
C TYR A 95 10.11 -12.21 -3.79
N ARG A 96 10.89 -13.22 -4.19
CA ARG A 96 12.34 -13.07 -4.40
C ARG A 96 12.63 -12.97 -5.89
N TYR A 97 13.63 -12.17 -6.22
CA TYR A 97 14.08 -11.94 -7.58
C TYR A 97 15.55 -12.32 -7.72
N ASN A 98 15.94 -12.84 -8.87
CA ASN A 98 17.36 -13.03 -9.20
C ASN A 98 17.97 -11.70 -9.70
N GLN A 99 19.27 -11.73 -10.01
CA GLN A 99 20.02 -10.58 -10.52
C GLN A 99 19.47 -10.01 -11.84
N THR A 100 18.67 -10.80 -12.60
CA THR A 100 18.04 -10.36 -13.85
C THR A 100 16.61 -9.86 -13.64
N GLY A 101 16.17 -9.67 -12.38
CA GLY A 101 14.81 -9.23 -12.05
C GLY A 101 13.71 -10.30 -12.22
N ARG A 102 14.09 -11.54 -12.53
CA ARG A 102 13.13 -12.65 -12.69
C ARG A 102 12.71 -13.17 -11.33
N ARG A 103 11.40 -13.34 -11.12
CA ARG A 103 10.83 -13.95 -9.92
C ARG A 103 11.31 -15.40 -9.81
N THR A 104 11.90 -15.75 -8.68
CA THR A 104 12.45 -17.09 -8.41
C THR A 104 11.67 -17.83 -7.32
N HIS A 105 11.08 -17.10 -6.38
CA HIS A 105 10.38 -17.69 -5.25
C HIS A 105 9.17 -16.86 -4.85
N VAL A 106 8.20 -17.51 -4.23
CA VAL A 106 7.06 -16.89 -3.55
C VAL A 106 7.00 -17.47 -2.14
N VAL A 107 6.74 -16.62 -1.14
CA VAL A 107 6.50 -17.03 0.25
C VAL A 107 4.97 -17.05 0.46
N PRO A 108 4.29 -18.22 0.35
CA PRO A 108 2.83 -18.25 0.30
C PRO A 108 2.17 -17.85 1.61
N LEU A 109 2.77 -18.19 2.75
CA LEU A 109 2.28 -17.82 4.07
C LEU A 109 2.28 -16.30 4.24
N LEU A 110 3.43 -15.64 3.98
CA LEU A 110 3.53 -14.18 4.02
C LEU A 110 2.51 -13.50 3.10
N LYS A 111 2.30 -14.03 1.89
CA LYS A 111 1.27 -13.49 0.98
C LYS A 111 -0.13 -13.54 1.59
N GLN A 112 -0.47 -14.63 2.29
CA GLN A 112 -1.75 -14.77 2.97
C GLN A 112 -1.84 -13.84 4.17
N ASP A 113 -0.77 -13.71 4.96
CA ASP A 113 -0.70 -12.83 6.14
C ASP A 113 -0.86 -11.36 5.73
N LEU A 114 -0.15 -10.91 4.69
CA LEU A 114 -0.25 -9.52 4.21
C LEU A 114 -1.64 -9.21 3.63
N LYS A 115 -2.31 -10.20 3.02
CA LYS A 115 -3.70 -10.04 2.58
C LYS A 115 -4.63 -9.81 3.78
N GLU A 116 -4.56 -10.68 4.80
CA GLU A 116 -5.42 -10.57 5.99
C GLU A 116 -5.15 -9.28 6.77
N PHE A 117 -3.87 -8.89 6.87
CA PHE A 117 -3.48 -7.63 7.46
C PHE A 117 -4.08 -6.45 6.67
N ALA A 118 -3.93 -6.43 5.34
CA ALA A 118 -4.46 -5.35 4.50
C ALA A 118 -5.99 -5.26 4.57
N GLU A 119 -6.72 -6.39 4.59
CA GLU A 119 -8.18 -6.40 4.78
C GLU A 119 -8.57 -5.70 6.09
N SER A 120 -7.89 -6.06 7.19
CA SER A 120 -8.14 -5.46 8.51
C SER A 120 -7.72 -3.99 8.56
N TRP A 121 -6.61 -3.64 7.92
CA TRP A 121 -6.10 -2.27 7.93
C TRP A 121 -6.97 -1.33 7.10
N PHE A 122 -7.43 -1.72 5.92
CA PHE A 122 -8.38 -0.93 5.14
C PHE A 122 -9.71 -0.72 5.86
N ALA A 123 -10.18 -1.72 6.63
CA ALA A 123 -11.35 -1.53 7.49
C ALA A 123 -11.08 -0.45 8.55
N ASN A 124 -9.94 -0.53 9.25
CA ASN A 124 -9.55 0.48 10.24
C ASN A 124 -9.41 1.88 9.61
N LEU A 125 -8.80 2.00 8.42
CA LEU A 125 -8.65 3.29 7.75
C LEU A 125 -10.01 3.94 7.42
N LYS A 126 -11.03 3.13 7.12
CA LYS A 126 -12.41 3.63 6.94
C LYS A 126 -13.02 4.07 8.25
N ASP A 127 -12.86 3.29 9.32
CA ASP A 127 -13.36 3.63 10.66
C ASP A 127 -12.66 4.86 11.25
N GLN A 128 -11.44 5.14 10.80
CA GLN A 128 -10.64 6.32 11.14
C GLN A 128 -10.86 7.49 10.17
N ASP A 129 -11.91 7.45 9.34
CA ASP A 129 -12.32 8.52 8.43
C ASP A 129 -11.30 8.93 7.34
N PHE A 130 -10.27 8.12 7.02
CA PHE A 130 -9.34 8.44 5.92
C PHE A 130 -10.02 8.47 4.53
N PHE A 131 -11.16 7.80 4.41
CA PHE A 131 -11.98 7.78 3.20
C PHE A 131 -13.08 8.87 3.21
N ALA A 132 -13.26 9.57 4.33
CA ALA A 132 -14.29 10.59 4.45
C ALA A 132 -13.90 11.88 3.68
N SER A 133 -14.91 12.67 3.30
CA SER A 133 -14.70 13.99 2.69
C SER A 133 -14.11 15.02 3.65
N THR A 134 -14.11 14.72 4.95
CA THR A 134 -13.51 15.55 6.01
C THR A 134 -11.99 15.35 6.14
N ALA A 135 -11.44 14.27 5.57
CA ALA A 135 -10.00 14.06 5.56
C ALA A 135 -9.30 15.12 4.70
N VAL A 136 -8.23 15.71 5.23
CA VAL A 136 -7.45 16.71 4.50
C VAL A 136 -6.53 15.99 3.52
N ARG A 137 -6.61 16.33 2.24
CA ARG A 137 -5.81 15.72 1.16
C ARG A 137 -4.86 16.74 0.55
N GLU A 138 -3.58 16.42 0.60
CA GLU A 138 -2.50 17.20 0.01
C GLU A 138 -1.91 16.39 -1.15
N ILE A 139 -2.09 16.88 -2.39
CA ILE A 139 -1.44 16.29 -3.56
C ILE A 139 0.03 16.67 -3.51
N LEU A 140 0.90 15.66 -3.46
CA LEU A 140 2.34 15.87 -3.48
C LEU A 140 2.77 15.99 -4.94
N SER A 141 3.37 17.13 -5.29
CA SER A 141 3.86 17.37 -6.65
C SER A 141 5.09 16.49 -6.90
N SER A 142 5.05 15.70 -7.97
CA SER A 142 6.24 15.09 -8.56
C SER A 142 6.92 16.02 -9.56
#